data_AF-A0A2U1VTD0-F1
#
_entry.id   AF-A0A2U1VTD0-F1
#
_cell.length_a   1.000
_cell.length_b   1.000
_cell.length_c   1.000
_cell.angle_alpha   90.00
_cell.angle_beta   90.00
_cell.angle_gamma   90.00
#
_symmetry.space_group_name_H-M   'P 1'
#
loop_
_entity.id
_entity.type
_entity.pdbx_description
1 polymer ?
#
loop_
_entity_poly.entity_id
_entity_poly.type
_entity_poly.pdbx_seq_one_letter_code
_entity_poly.pdbx_strand_id
1 'polypeptide(L)'
;MTVLPPFTALVELAPRLRVVDIGANPINEVPPYMPLLRAGLAEVVGFEPNPEALAELNAKKGPNERYLPFAVGDGGRHVLRVCAASGMTSLLPPDAELLGYFHGFPHWGRVLSEVEVETVRLDDLEEVGAIDYLKIDIQGGELMVFENATERLRGCLAIHTEVEFLPLYAGQPLFAEVDQFMRRHGFVLHTLQPLEKRTVAPLSGGEGPDLGPAFKTTHAEAVRLLENAFGGNPHAGMNQVLWTDAVFVRDFTRLALLDTGQLAKYALLLHDVYRSYDLALRALMELDARTGTLYATAYAANIAMFSGGAYRVPGLITA
;
A
#
# COMPACT_ATOMS: atom_id res chain seq x y z
N MET A 1 12.75 15.92 -10.24
CA MET A 1 13.36 16.09 -8.89
C MET A 1 14.55 15.17 -8.80
N THR A 2 15.70 15.67 -8.36
CA THR A 2 16.87 14.84 -8.02
C THR A 2 16.47 13.84 -6.94
N VAL A 3 16.80 12.57 -7.13
CA VAL A 3 16.63 11.54 -6.10
C VAL A 3 17.75 11.74 -5.08
N LEU A 4 17.39 11.93 -3.80
CA LEU A 4 18.37 11.99 -2.70
C LEU A 4 19.04 10.61 -2.53
N PRO A 5 20.29 10.56 -2.04
CA PRO A 5 20.92 9.28 -1.73
C PRO A 5 20.17 8.56 -0.60
N PRO A 6 20.36 7.24 -0.45
CA PRO A 6 19.71 6.46 0.60
C PRO A 6 19.96 7.02 2.00
N PHE A 7 19.01 6.80 2.92
CA PHE A 7 19.08 7.26 4.30
C PHE A 7 20.42 6.96 4.99
N THR A 8 20.95 5.76 4.80
CA THR A 8 22.21 5.30 5.41
C THR A 8 23.46 5.99 4.86
N ALA A 9 23.37 6.68 3.72
CA ALA A 9 24.43 7.53 3.20
C ALA A 9 24.40 8.95 3.80
N LEU A 10 23.29 9.33 4.45
CA LEU A 10 23.07 10.66 5.03
C LEU A 10 23.29 10.69 6.54
N VAL A 11 23.21 9.54 7.20
CA VAL A 11 23.28 9.42 8.66
C VAL A 11 23.94 8.08 9.01
N GLU A 12 24.80 8.07 10.02
CA GLU A 12 25.39 6.84 10.58
C GLU A 12 24.37 6.08 11.45
N LEU A 13 23.27 5.65 10.82
CA LEU A 13 22.17 4.94 11.43
C LEU A 13 21.59 3.95 10.41
N ALA A 14 21.65 2.65 10.71
CA ALA A 14 21.22 1.57 9.80
C ALA A 14 20.31 0.57 10.52
N PRO A 15 19.09 0.98 10.93
CA PRO A 15 18.16 0.08 11.58
C PRO A 15 17.60 -0.93 10.56
N ARG A 16 17.28 -2.14 11.02
CA ARG A 16 16.66 -3.17 10.17
C ARG A 16 15.15 -3.22 10.40
N LEU A 17 14.39 -3.20 9.32
CA LEU A 17 12.92 -3.30 9.33
C LEU A 17 12.46 -4.75 9.26
N ARG A 18 11.37 -5.03 9.97
CA ARG A 18 10.55 -6.23 9.80
C ARG A 18 9.32 -5.87 8.98
N VAL A 19 9.27 -6.40 7.77
CA VAL A 19 8.21 -6.17 6.80
C VAL A 19 7.30 -7.38 6.78
N VAL A 20 6.00 -7.11 6.80
CA VAL A 20 4.97 -8.10 6.47
C VAL A 20 4.33 -7.69 5.15
N ASP A 21 4.21 -8.63 4.22
CA ASP A 21 3.53 -8.44 2.93
C ASP A 21 2.37 -9.44 2.82
N ILE A 22 1.14 -8.94 2.89
CA ILE A 22 -0.07 -9.75 2.74
C ILE A 22 -0.61 -9.58 1.33
N GLY A 23 -0.77 -10.69 0.60
CA GLY A 23 -1.03 -10.64 -0.84
C GLY A 23 0.26 -10.36 -1.61
N ALA A 24 1.30 -11.18 -1.36
CA ALA A 24 2.64 -11.00 -1.93
C ALA A 24 2.74 -11.43 -3.42
N ASN A 25 1.60 -11.53 -4.11
CA ASN A 25 1.51 -12.04 -5.48
C ASN A 25 2.50 -11.31 -6.41
N PRO A 26 3.40 -12.03 -7.13
CA PRO A 26 4.45 -11.41 -7.95
C PRO A 26 3.93 -10.83 -9.29
N ILE A 27 2.74 -10.23 -9.29
CA ILE A 27 2.16 -9.60 -10.47
C ILE A 27 2.58 -8.12 -10.58
N ASN A 28 3.29 -7.82 -11.67
CA ASN A 28 3.51 -6.51 -12.31
C ASN A 28 4.09 -5.33 -11.50
N GLU A 29 4.26 -5.42 -10.18
CA GLU A 29 4.79 -4.31 -9.38
C GLU A 29 5.95 -4.72 -8.46
N VAL A 30 6.90 -3.79 -8.30
CA VAL A 30 8.00 -3.93 -7.34
C VAL A 30 7.51 -3.35 -6.02
N PRO A 31 7.43 -4.14 -4.93
CA PRO A 31 6.86 -3.64 -3.69
C PRO A 31 7.71 -2.49 -3.13
N PRO A 32 7.10 -1.50 -2.47
CA PRO A 32 7.80 -0.27 -2.04
C PRO A 32 9.00 -0.51 -1.11
N TYR A 33 9.01 -1.59 -0.34
CA TYR A 33 10.12 -1.95 0.55
C TYR A 33 11.32 -2.59 -0.16
N MET A 34 11.21 -2.95 -1.44
CA MET A 34 12.23 -3.72 -2.17
C MET A 34 13.63 -3.06 -2.14
N PRO A 35 13.78 -1.72 -2.25
CA PRO A 35 15.10 -1.08 -2.09
C PRO A 35 15.75 -1.37 -0.74
N LEU A 36 14.98 -1.35 0.36
CA LEU A 36 15.48 -1.63 1.70
C LEU A 36 15.88 -3.10 1.87
N LEU A 37 15.09 -4.01 1.31
CA LEU A 37 15.40 -5.44 1.28
C LEU A 37 16.72 -5.72 0.55
N ARG A 38 16.90 -5.13 -0.65
CA ARG A 38 18.13 -5.27 -1.44
C ARG A 38 19.36 -4.68 -0.74
N ALA A 39 19.17 -3.64 0.07
CA ALA A 39 20.22 -3.05 0.90
C ALA A 39 20.54 -3.86 2.18
N GLY A 40 19.81 -4.95 2.46
CA GLY A 40 19.96 -5.73 3.69
C GLY A 40 19.39 -5.03 4.94
N LEU A 41 18.59 -3.98 4.74
CA LEU A 41 17.95 -3.18 5.79
C LEU A 41 16.52 -3.64 6.10
N ALA A 42 16.04 -4.70 5.45
CA ALA A 42 14.75 -5.29 5.74
C ALA A 42 14.78 -6.82 5.73
N GLU A 43 13.90 -7.43 6.52
CA GLU A 43 13.47 -8.82 6.39
C GLU A 43 11.97 -8.87 6.12
N VAL A 44 11.55 -9.82 5.30
CA VAL A 44 10.17 -9.92 4.81
C VAL A 44 9.58 -11.26 5.20
N VAL A 45 8.39 -11.22 5.81
CA VAL A 45 7.47 -12.35 5.90
C VAL A 45 6.27 -12.05 5.00
N GLY A 46 6.18 -12.74 3.87
CA GLY A 46 5.11 -12.59 2.90
C GLY A 46 4.06 -13.70 3.00
N PHE A 47 2.83 -13.41 2.59
CA PHE A 47 1.70 -14.34 2.56
C PHE A 47 1.14 -14.43 1.14
N GLU A 48 1.08 -15.65 0.61
CA GLU A 48 0.51 -15.93 -0.71
C GLU A 48 -0.16 -17.32 -0.70
N PRO A 49 -1.50 -17.40 -0.68
CA PRO A 49 -2.21 -18.67 -0.67
C PRO A 49 -2.25 -19.37 -2.04
N ASN A 50 -2.02 -18.66 -3.15
CA ASN A 50 -1.98 -19.28 -4.48
C ASN A 50 -0.70 -20.13 -4.65
N PRO A 51 -0.81 -21.46 -4.89
CA PRO A 51 0.36 -22.33 -4.95
C PRO A 51 1.36 -21.99 -6.07
N GLU A 52 0.89 -21.50 -7.22
CA GLU A 52 1.74 -21.17 -8.37
C GLU A 52 2.53 -19.88 -8.10
N ALA A 53 1.84 -18.83 -7.63
CA ALA A 53 2.45 -17.58 -7.21
C ALA A 53 3.45 -17.78 -6.07
N LEU A 54 3.08 -18.59 -5.07
CA LEU A 54 3.96 -18.94 -3.96
C LEU A 54 5.21 -19.70 -4.41
N ALA A 55 5.08 -20.62 -5.38
CA ALA A 55 6.22 -21.34 -5.95
C ALA A 55 7.18 -20.38 -6.66
N GLU A 56 6.65 -19.41 -7.41
CA GLU A 56 7.43 -18.37 -8.06
C GLU A 56 8.19 -17.49 -7.05
N LEU A 57 7.51 -17.03 -5.99
CA LEU A 57 8.13 -16.28 -4.91
C LEU A 57 9.27 -17.06 -4.26
N ASN A 58 9.03 -18.33 -3.94
CA ASN A 58 10.04 -19.19 -3.33
C ASN A 58 11.24 -19.49 -4.24
N ALA A 59 11.05 -19.49 -5.56
CA ALA A 59 12.15 -19.64 -6.52
C ALA A 59 13.02 -18.38 -6.64
N LYS A 60 12.48 -17.19 -6.33
CA LYS A 60 13.15 -15.89 -6.49
C LYS A 60 13.68 -15.28 -5.20
N LYS A 61 13.19 -15.75 -4.04
CA LYS A 61 13.47 -15.14 -2.74
C LYS A 61 14.97 -15.15 -2.36
N GLY A 62 15.42 -14.08 -1.73
CA GLY A 62 16.71 -13.97 -1.08
C GLY A 62 16.74 -14.53 0.36
N PRO A 63 17.87 -14.41 1.06
CA PRO A 63 18.05 -14.96 2.41
C PRO A 63 17.25 -14.24 3.51
N ASN A 64 16.77 -13.02 3.24
CA ASN A 64 15.99 -12.21 4.19
C ASN A 64 14.48 -12.27 3.90
N GLU A 65 14.04 -13.25 3.11
CA GLU A 65 12.64 -13.40 2.69
C GLU A 65 12.10 -14.77 3.07
N ARG A 66 10.87 -14.80 3.58
CA ARG A 66 10.10 -16.02 3.81
C ARG A 66 8.66 -15.80 3.35
N TYR A 67 8.14 -16.73 2.56
CA TYR A 67 6.76 -16.70 2.07
C TYR A 67 5.96 -17.86 2.66
N LEU A 68 4.77 -17.57 3.16
CA LEU A 68 3.87 -18.50 3.85
C LEU A 68 2.62 -18.77 3.00
N PRO A 69 2.14 -20.03 2.94
CA PRO A 69 1.02 -20.45 2.10
C PRO A 69 -0.37 -20.12 2.70
N PHE A 70 -0.49 -19.03 3.46
CA PHE A 70 -1.73 -18.73 4.19
C PHE A 70 -2.47 -17.53 3.60
N ALA A 71 -3.80 -17.63 3.56
CA ALA A 71 -4.67 -16.46 3.44
C ALA A 71 -4.79 -15.83 4.83
N VAL A 72 -4.54 -14.53 4.96
CA VAL A 72 -4.67 -13.82 6.25
C VAL A 72 -6.07 -13.23 6.34
N GLY A 73 -6.72 -13.35 7.49
CA GLY A 73 -8.10 -12.92 7.71
C GLY A 73 -8.50 -13.03 9.18
N ASP A 74 -9.74 -13.45 9.42
CA ASP A 74 -10.34 -13.58 10.76
C ASP A 74 -10.09 -14.93 11.46
N GLY A 75 -9.35 -15.86 10.82
CA GLY A 75 -9.13 -17.21 11.34
C GLY A 75 -10.24 -18.21 10.97
N GLY A 76 -11.25 -17.75 10.23
CA GLY A 76 -12.40 -18.53 9.79
C GLY A 76 -12.21 -19.18 8.42
N ARG A 77 -13.25 -19.93 8.03
CA ARG A 77 -13.40 -20.52 6.69
C ARG A 77 -14.17 -19.57 5.78
N HIS A 78 -13.64 -19.34 4.59
CA HIS A 78 -14.20 -18.44 3.58
C HIS A 78 -14.16 -19.09 2.20
N VAL A 79 -14.90 -18.49 1.26
CA VAL A 79 -14.86 -18.88 -0.16
C VAL A 79 -14.03 -17.84 -0.92
N LEU A 80 -12.89 -18.27 -1.45
CA LEU A 80 -12.08 -17.48 -2.37
C LEU A 80 -12.65 -17.60 -3.79
N ARG A 81 -12.94 -16.45 -4.41
CA ARG A 81 -13.44 -16.37 -5.77
C ARG A 81 -12.30 -16.02 -6.70
N VAL A 82 -11.82 -17.03 -7.43
CA VAL A 82 -10.75 -16.86 -8.41
C VAL A 82 -11.35 -16.24 -9.66
N CYS A 83 -10.97 -15.00 -9.94
CA CYS A 83 -11.50 -14.22 -11.06
C CYS A 83 -10.62 -14.37 -12.31
N ALA A 84 -11.14 -13.92 -13.45
CA ALA A 84 -10.42 -14.01 -14.72
C ALA A 84 -9.12 -13.19 -14.73
N ALA A 85 -9.12 -12.04 -14.06
CA ALA A 85 -7.89 -11.35 -13.69
C ALA A 85 -7.45 -11.81 -12.30
N SER A 86 -6.18 -12.24 -12.17
CA SER A 86 -5.62 -12.67 -10.88
C SER A 86 -5.70 -11.56 -9.82
N GLY A 87 -5.46 -10.31 -10.23
CA GLY A 87 -5.61 -9.12 -9.38
C GLY A 87 -7.05 -8.75 -9.01
N MET A 88 -8.06 -9.55 -9.36
CA MET A 88 -9.44 -9.39 -8.90
C MET A 88 -9.92 -10.59 -8.06
N THR A 89 -9.00 -11.45 -7.65
CA THR A 89 -9.34 -12.60 -6.79
C THR A 89 -9.55 -12.11 -5.35
N SER A 90 -10.71 -12.43 -4.77
CA SER A 90 -11.10 -11.93 -3.45
C SER A 90 -11.93 -12.96 -2.68
N LEU A 91 -11.97 -12.82 -1.35
CA LEU A 91 -12.95 -13.51 -0.50
C LEU A 91 -14.37 -12.93 -0.69
N LEU A 92 -14.46 -11.69 -1.15
CA LEU A 92 -15.72 -11.00 -1.41
C LEU A 92 -16.21 -11.30 -2.84
N PRO A 93 -17.54 -11.41 -3.05
CA PRO A 93 -18.11 -11.57 -4.39
C PRO A 93 -18.00 -10.27 -5.19
N PRO A 94 -17.52 -10.28 -6.45
CA PRO A 94 -17.50 -9.09 -7.30
C PRO A 94 -18.89 -8.47 -7.48
N ASP A 95 -18.98 -7.14 -7.43
CA ASP A 95 -20.23 -6.40 -7.68
C ASP A 95 -20.47 -6.26 -9.20
N ALA A 96 -21.11 -7.27 -9.79
CA ALA A 96 -21.32 -7.31 -11.24
C ALA A 96 -22.10 -6.10 -11.79
N GLU A 97 -22.98 -5.48 -10.99
CA GLU A 97 -23.73 -4.30 -11.41
C GLU A 97 -22.81 -3.09 -11.51
N LEU A 98 -22.03 -2.80 -10.46
CA LEU A 98 -21.08 -1.71 -10.46
C LEU A 98 -19.98 -1.93 -11.51
N LEU A 99 -19.43 -3.14 -11.59
CA LEU A 99 -18.36 -3.49 -12.53
C LEU A 99 -18.82 -3.30 -13.99
N GLY A 100 -20.12 -3.49 -14.28
CA GLY A 100 -20.73 -3.19 -15.58
C GLY A 100 -20.45 -1.78 -16.11
N TYR A 101 -20.26 -0.80 -15.21
CA TYR A 101 -20.02 0.59 -15.58
C TYR A 101 -18.58 0.88 -16.02
N PHE A 102 -17.63 -0.03 -15.87
CA PHE A 102 -16.22 0.26 -16.13
C PHE A 102 -15.65 -0.71 -17.17
N HIS A 103 -14.96 -0.16 -18.17
CA HIS A 103 -14.39 -0.97 -19.26
C HIS A 103 -13.44 -2.05 -18.71
N GLY A 104 -13.60 -3.28 -19.23
CA GLY A 104 -12.79 -4.45 -18.85
C GLY A 104 -13.24 -5.18 -17.58
N PHE A 105 -13.80 -4.46 -16.61
CA PHE A 105 -14.19 -5.03 -15.30
C PHE A 105 -15.19 -6.18 -15.36
N PRO A 106 -16.21 -6.21 -16.24
CA PRO A 106 -17.11 -7.37 -16.35
C PRO A 106 -16.39 -8.65 -16.79
N HIS A 107 -15.30 -8.50 -17.57
CA HIS A 107 -14.46 -9.63 -17.95
C HIS A 107 -13.48 -9.98 -16.84
N TRP A 108 -12.77 -9.00 -16.28
CA TRP A 108 -11.75 -9.20 -15.26
C TRP A 108 -12.31 -9.78 -13.95
N GLY A 109 -13.46 -9.26 -13.49
CA GLY A 109 -14.15 -9.71 -12.27
C GLY A 109 -15.02 -10.95 -12.47
N ARG A 110 -14.98 -11.60 -13.64
CA ARG A 110 -15.72 -12.84 -13.86
C ARG A 110 -15.11 -13.97 -13.04
N VAL A 111 -15.87 -14.52 -12.10
CA VAL A 111 -15.48 -15.70 -11.31
C VAL A 111 -15.31 -16.92 -12.22
N LEU A 112 -14.13 -17.51 -12.20
CA LEU A 112 -13.78 -18.74 -12.93
C LEU A 112 -13.94 -19.99 -12.07
N SER A 113 -13.63 -19.88 -10.78
CA SER A 113 -13.80 -20.95 -9.80
C SER A 113 -13.96 -20.39 -8.39
N GLU A 114 -14.55 -21.21 -7.51
CA GLU A 114 -14.66 -20.95 -6.08
C GLU A 114 -13.86 -22.01 -5.31
N VAL A 115 -13.08 -21.58 -4.32
CA VAL A 115 -12.22 -22.45 -3.51
C VAL A 115 -12.47 -22.15 -2.04
N GLU A 116 -12.76 -23.17 -1.24
CA GLU A 116 -12.80 -23.01 0.21
C GLU A 116 -11.38 -22.82 0.76
N VAL A 117 -11.20 -21.78 1.56
CA VAL A 117 -9.92 -21.44 2.18
C VAL A 117 -10.09 -21.24 3.68
N GLU A 118 -9.12 -21.71 4.44
CA GLU A 118 -8.98 -21.38 5.85
C GLU A 118 -8.07 -20.15 5.95
N THR A 119 -8.54 -19.13 6.65
CA THR A 119 -7.72 -17.95 6.94
C THR A 119 -7.02 -18.09 8.28
N VAL A 120 -5.95 -17.34 8.47
CA VAL A 120 -5.22 -17.23 9.72
C VAL A 120 -5.26 -15.79 10.23
N ARG A 121 -5.34 -15.61 11.55
CA ARG A 121 -5.19 -14.29 12.17
C ARG A 121 -3.72 -13.97 12.32
N LEU A 122 -3.32 -12.76 11.96
CA LEU A 122 -1.92 -12.33 12.07
C LEU A 122 -1.42 -12.35 13.52
N ASP A 123 -2.32 -12.06 14.48
CA ASP A 123 -2.01 -12.10 15.91
C ASP A 123 -1.60 -13.52 16.37
N ASP A 124 -2.17 -14.56 15.77
CA ASP A 124 -1.99 -15.96 16.17
C ASP A 124 -0.73 -16.61 15.56
N LEU A 125 -0.02 -15.93 14.66
CA LEU A 125 1.17 -16.47 13.99
C LEU A 125 2.48 -16.03 14.66
N GLU A 126 3.13 -16.94 15.36
CA GLU A 126 4.43 -16.68 16.01
C GLU A 126 5.51 -16.31 15.00
N GLU A 127 5.46 -16.91 13.80
CA GLU A 127 6.42 -16.72 12.73
C GLU A 127 6.53 -15.26 12.29
N VAL A 128 5.45 -14.48 12.39
CA VAL A 128 5.43 -13.07 11.95
C VAL A 128 6.31 -12.19 12.83
N GLY A 129 6.44 -12.51 14.13
CA GLY A 129 7.18 -11.67 15.07
C GLY A 129 6.62 -10.25 15.16
N ALA A 130 7.49 -9.27 15.42
CA ALA A 130 7.10 -7.85 15.43
C ALA A 130 7.04 -7.30 14.01
N ILE A 131 6.08 -6.41 13.74
CA ILE A 131 5.89 -5.76 12.44
C ILE A 131 6.32 -4.30 12.57
N ASP A 132 7.27 -3.86 11.75
CA ASP A 132 7.61 -2.44 11.63
C ASP A 132 6.89 -1.80 10.44
N TYR A 133 6.71 -2.55 9.35
CA TYR A 133 6.03 -2.09 8.13
C TYR A 133 5.10 -3.19 7.60
N LEU A 134 3.84 -2.84 7.36
CA LEU A 134 2.86 -3.74 6.75
C LEU A 134 2.51 -3.25 5.35
N LYS A 135 2.68 -4.10 4.33
CA LYS A 135 2.03 -3.94 3.03
C LYS A 135 0.91 -4.97 2.94
N ILE A 136 -0.26 -4.56 2.47
CA ILE A 136 -1.42 -5.44 2.28
C ILE A 136 -2.18 -5.03 1.03
N ASP A 137 -2.48 -6.01 0.19
CA ASP A 137 -3.33 -5.85 -0.98
C ASP A 137 -3.97 -7.22 -1.24
N ILE A 138 -5.21 -7.39 -0.79
CA ILE A 138 -5.97 -8.63 -0.87
C ILE A 138 -7.41 -8.40 -1.38
N GLN A 139 -7.61 -7.29 -2.08
CA GLN A 139 -8.80 -7.02 -2.88
C GLN A 139 -10.10 -6.99 -2.05
N GLY A 140 -10.15 -6.12 -1.05
CA GLY A 140 -11.34 -5.81 -0.23
C GLY A 140 -11.39 -6.51 1.13
N GLY A 141 -10.41 -7.37 1.45
CA GLY A 141 -10.30 -8.05 2.75
C GLY A 141 -9.52 -7.28 3.82
N GLU A 142 -9.01 -6.09 3.51
CA GLU A 142 -8.03 -5.35 4.30
C GLU A 142 -8.53 -5.06 5.72
N LEU A 143 -9.76 -4.55 5.85
CA LEU A 143 -10.34 -4.22 7.15
C LEU A 143 -10.52 -5.46 8.04
N MET A 144 -10.93 -6.60 7.47
CA MET A 144 -11.04 -7.86 8.21
C MET A 144 -9.70 -8.27 8.81
N VAL A 145 -8.61 -8.15 8.04
CA VAL A 145 -7.26 -8.43 8.54
C VAL A 145 -6.89 -7.46 9.66
N PHE A 146 -7.14 -6.17 9.48
CA PHE A 146 -6.79 -5.17 10.50
C PHE A 146 -7.52 -5.38 11.82
N GLU A 147 -8.82 -5.67 11.78
CA GLU A 147 -9.64 -5.95 12.97
C GLU A 147 -9.17 -7.19 13.74
N ASN A 148 -8.49 -8.12 13.05
CA ASN A 148 -7.99 -9.37 13.62
C ASN A 148 -6.46 -9.41 13.81
N ALA A 149 -5.78 -8.27 13.64
CA ALA A 149 -4.33 -8.11 13.79
C ALA A 149 -3.93 -7.01 14.79
N THR A 150 -4.87 -6.58 15.64
CA THR A 150 -4.70 -5.39 16.50
C THR A 150 -3.47 -5.46 17.41
N GLU A 151 -3.09 -6.63 17.90
CA GLU A 151 -1.92 -6.78 18.77
C GLU A 151 -0.61 -6.64 17.98
N ARG A 152 -0.51 -7.28 16.80
CA ARG A 152 0.65 -7.14 15.91
C ARG A 152 0.80 -5.72 15.39
N LEU A 153 -0.31 -5.05 15.11
CA LEU A 153 -0.31 -3.67 14.61
C LEU A 153 0.23 -2.68 15.63
N ARG A 154 0.22 -2.95 16.95
CA ARG A 154 0.73 -2.02 17.98
C ARG A 154 2.16 -1.55 17.73
N GLY A 155 3.03 -2.43 17.24
CA GLY A 155 4.44 -2.12 16.93
C GLY A 155 4.67 -1.48 15.56
N CYS A 156 3.68 -1.57 14.67
CA CYS A 156 3.80 -1.17 13.26
C CYS A 156 3.90 0.34 13.10
N LEU A 157 4.82 0.80 12.25
CA LEU A 157 5.17 2.21 12.04
C LEU A 157 4.48 2.80 10.81
N ALA A 158 4.28 1.99 9.77
CA ALA A 158 3.45 2.35 8.63
C ALA A 158 2.72 1.14 8.05
N ILE A 159 1.58 1.42 7.43
CA ILE A 159 0.74 0.47 6.70
C ILE A 159 0.55 1.04 5.31
N HIS A 160 0.88 0.25 4.29
CA HIS A 160 0.57 0.52 2.89
C HIS A 160 -0.52 -0.45 2.48
N THR A 161 -1.68 0.09 2.10
CA THR A 161 -2.87 -0.71 1.82
C THR A 161 -3.63 -0.16 0.62
N GLU A 162 -4.17 -1.03 -0.22
CA GLU A 162 -5.20 -0.63 -1.17
C GLU A 162 -6.48 -0.22 -0.40
N VAL A 163 -7.18 0.80 -0.89
CA VAL A 163 -8.48 1.24 -0.39
C VAL A 163 -9.38 1.69 -1.54
N GLU A 164 -10.66 1.43 -1.39
CA GLU A 164 -11.65 1.68 -2.43
C GLU A 164 -12.58 2.85 -2.09
N PHE A 165 -12.97 3.57 -3.12
CA PHE A 165 -13.94 4.66 -3.06
C PHE A 165 -15.30 4.26 -3.62
N LEU A 166 -15.38 3.13 -4.35
CA LEU A 166 -16.60 2.45 -4.76
C LEU A 166 -16.44 0.94 -4.51
N PRO A 167 -17.50 0.23 -4.11
CA PRO A 167 -17.40 -1.18 -3.71
C PRO A 167 -17.31 -2.10 -4.93
N LEU A 168 -16.09 -2.39 -5.39
CA LEU A 168 -15.84 -3.33 -6.49
C LEU A 168 -16.30 -4.76 -6.16
N TYR A 169 -16.41 -5.07 -4.87
CA TYR A 169 -16.97 -6.30 -4.34
C TYR A 169 -18.15 -6.00 -3.41
N ALA A 170 -19.14 -6.90 -3.35
CA ALA A 170 -20.31 -6.73 -2.51
C ALA A 170 -19.93 -6.82 -1.02
N GLY A 171 -20.35 -5.81 -0.25
CA GLY A 171 -20.02 -5.71 1.17
C GLY A 171 -18.58 -5.27 1.47
N GLN A 172 -17.84 -4.80 0.46
CA GLN A 172 -16.49 -4.28 0.62
C GLN A 172 -16.47 -3.01 1.48
N PRO A 173 -15.67 -2.97 2.57
CA PRO A 173 -15.42 -1.74 3.30
C PRO A 173 -14.74 -0.71 2.42
N LEU A 174 -15.16 0.55 2.51
CA LEU A 174 -14.55 1.64 1.74
C LEU A 174 -13.47 2.37 2.54
N PHE A 175 -12.72 3.26 1.87
CA PHE A 175 -11.69 4.10 2.46
C PHE A 175 -12.11 4.75 3.79
N ALA A 176 -13.36 5.22 3.90
CA ALA A 176 -13.84 5.87 5.11
C ALA A 176 -13.83 4.94 6.33
N GLU A 177 -14.15 3.66 6.16
CA GLU A 177 -14.17 2.67 7.24
C GLU A 177 -12.74 2.27 7.63
N VAL A 178 -11.87 2.11 6.63
CA VAL A 178 -10.43 1.85 6.83
C VAL A 178 -9.75 3.03 7.55
N ASP A 179 -9.93 4.27 7.09
CA ASP A 179 -9.37 5.47 7.73
C ASP A 179 -9.85 5.63 9.18
N GLN A 180 -11.14 5.41 9.43
CA GLN A 180 -11.68 5.44 10.79
C GLN A 180 -11.04 4.37 11.69
N PHE A 181 -10.85 3.15 11.19
CA PHE A 181 -10.13 2.10 11.92
C PHE A 181 -8.69 2.53 12.21
N MET A 182 -7.95 3.01 11.21
CA MET A 182 -6.56 3.41 11.33
C MET A 182 -6.37 4.51 12.38
N ARG A 183 -7.24 5.53 12.37
CA ARG A 183 -7.22 6.62 13.36
C ARG A 183 -7.44 6.12 14.79
N ARG A 184 -8.40 5.20 15.00
CA ARG A 184 -8.64 4.59 16.32
C ARG A 184 -7.41 3.84 16.85
N HIS A 185 -6.56 3.34 15.95
CA HIS A 185 -5.36 2.57 16.28
C HIS A 185 -4.07 3.40 16.25
N GLY A 186 -4.17 4.73 16.23
CA GLY A 186 -3.01 5.62 16.37
C GLY A 186 -2.19 5.81 15.10
N PHE A 187 -2.81 5.60 13.94
CA PHE A 187 -2.27 5.96 12.65
C PHE A 187 -2.95 7.21 12.08
N VAL A 188 -2.28 7.89 11.16
CA VAL A 188 -2.81 9.00 10.37
C VAL A 188 -2.54 8.75 8.90
N LEU A 189 -3.45 9.17 8.02
CA LEU A 189 -3.22 9.14 6.58
C LEU A 189 -2.04 10.04 6.23
N HIS A 190 -1.04 9.48 5.54
CA HIS A 190 0.16 10.18 5.10
C HIS A 190 0.06 10.62 3.65
N THR A 191 -0.33 9.72 2.75
CA THR A 191 -0.48 10.00 1.31
C THR A 191 -1.39 8.98 0.62
N LEU A 192 -1.88 9.34 -0.57
CA LEU A 192 -2.60 8.48 -1.51
C LEU A 192 -1.86 8.50 -2.84
N GLN A 193 -1.45 7.36 -3.41
CA GLN A 193 -0.66 7.39 -4.64
C GLN A 193 -0.61 6.07 -5.43
N PRO A 194 -0.98 6.06 -6.73
CA PRO A 194 -1.80 7.05 -7.46
C PRO A 194 -3.30 6.83 -7.21
N LEU A 195 -4.13 7.86 -7.47
CA LEU A 195 -5.58 7.69 -7.53
C LEU A 195 -5.93 6.98 -8.85
N GLU A 196 -6.48 5.77 -8.73
CA GLU A 196 -6.88 4.98 -9.89
C GLU A 196 -8.26 5.41 -10.37
N LYS A 197 -8.28 5.94 -11.60
CA LYS A 197 -9.48 6.49 -12.22
C LYS A 197 -9.89 5.68 -13.43
N ARG A 198 -11.20 5.56 -13.65
CA ARG A 198 -11.78 4.95 -14.83
C ARG A 198 -12.87 5.83 -15.44
N THR A 199 -13.08 5.65 -16.73
CA THR A 199 -14.22 6.23 -17.45
C THR A 199 -15.48 5.46 -17.06
N VAL A 200 -16.55 6.20 -16.76
CA VAL A 200 -17.88 5.61 -16.51
C VAL A 200 -18.58 5.34 -17.84
N ALA A 201 -19.21 4.17 -17.95
CA ALA A 201 -20.06 3.81 -19.07
C ALA A 201 -21.12 4.89 -19.35
N PRO A 202 -21.52 5.08 -20.62
CA PRO A 202 -21.18 4.26 -21.79
C PRO A 202 -19.89 4.68 -22.52
N LEU A 203 -19.18 5.70 -22.04
CA LEU A 203 -17.93 6.15 -22.67
C LEU A 203 -16.82 5.11 -22.49
N SER A 204 -16.02 4.88 -23.52
CA SER A 204 -14.88 3.95 -23.48
C SER A 204 -15.25 2.46 -23.31
N GLY A 205 -16.48 2.06 -23.66
CA GLY A 205 -16.82 0.64 -23.85
C GLY A 205 -17.13 -0.16 -22.58
N GLY A 206 -17.55 0.48 -21.48
CA GLY A 206 -18.33 -0.20 -20.44
C GLY A 206 -19.75 -0.46 -20.92
N GLU A 207 -20.32 -1.64 -20.62
CA GLU A 207 -21.69 -1.97 -21.04
C GLU A 207 -22.74 -1.13 -20.30
N GLY A 208 -22.44 -0.74 -19.06
CA GLY A 208 -23.36 -0.09 -18.15
C GLY A 208 -24.60 -0.96 -17.86
N PRO A 209 -25.58 -0.43 -17.12
CA PRO A 209 -26.88 -1.08 -16.99
C PRO A 209 -27.57 -1.09 -18.36
N ASP A 210 -28.41 -2.10 -18.63
CA ASP A 210 -29.24 -2.08 -19.84
C ASP A 210 -30.33 -1.02 -19.72
N LEU A 211 -30.04 0.19 -20.21
CA LEU A 211 -30.97 1.33 -20.22
C LEU A 211 -32.05 1.18 -21.32
N GLY A 212 -32.12 0.02 -21.97
CA GLY A 212 -33.09 -0.30 -23.01
C GLY A 212 -32.76 0.29 -24.38
N PRO A 213 -33.45 -0.19 -25.44
CA PRO A 213 -33.14 0.17 -26.82
C PRO A 213 -33.38 1.66 -27.14
N ALA A 214 -34.32 2.31 -26.45
CA ALA A 214 -34.62 3.73 -26.63
C ALA A 214 -33.50 4.65 -26.15
N PHE A 215 -32.83 4.32 -25.03
CA PHE A 215 -31.70 5.10 -24.51
C PHE A 215 -30.48 4.98 -25.43
N LYS A 216 -30.17 3.75 -25.86
CA LYS A 216 -29.04 3.45 -26.75
C LYS A 216 -29.13 4.19 -28.10
N THR A 217 -30.33 4.31 -28.65
CA THR A 217 -30.56 4.97 -29.95
C THR A 217 -30.57 6.49 -29.88
N THR A 218 -31.03 7.08 -28.79
CA THR A 218 -31.13 8.55 -28.65
C THR A 218 -29.85 9.24 -28.17
N HIS A 219 -28.94 8.53 -27.50
CA HIS A 219 -27.74 9.11 -26.89
C HIS A 219 -26.42 8.70 -27.56
N ALA A 220 -26.44 7.77 -28.53
CA ALA A 220 -25.25 7.30 -29.22
C ALA A 220 -24.44 8.43 -29.89
N GLU A 221 -25.12 9.44 -30.41
CA GLU A 221 -24.45 10.61 -31.01
C GLU A 221 -23.70 11.44 -29.96
N ALA A 222 -24.26 11.64 -28.77
CA ALA A 222 -23.60 12.36 -27.69
C ALA A 222 -22.33 11.63 -27.19
N VAL A 223 -22.40 10.30 -27.07
CA VAL A 223 -21.25 9.44 -26.73
C VAL A 223 -20.14 9.61 -27.77
N ARG A 224 -20.47 9.44 -29.05
CA ARG A 224 -19.53 9.58 -30.17
C ARG A 224 -18.90 10.98 -30.22
N LEU A 225 -19.67 12.03 -29.98
CA LEU A 225 -19.16 13.41 -29.98
C LEU A 225 -18.13 13.62 -28.87
N LEU A 226 -18.39 13.12 -27.65
CA LEU A 226 -17.45 13.21 -26.54
C LEU A 226 -16.18 12.37 -26.76
N GLU A 227 -16.31 11.13 -27.25
CA GLU A 227 -15.15 10.27 -27.56
C GLU A 227 -14.22 10.91 -28.59
N ASN A 228 -14.80 11.49 -29.65
CA ASN A 228 -14.06 12.22 -30.67
C ASN A 228 -13.39 13.48 -30.12
N ALA A 229 -14.09 14.24 -29.27
CA ALA A 229 -13.58 15.49 -28.72
C ALA A 229 -12.33 15.27 -27.84
N PHE A 230 -12.25 14.14 -27.15
CA PHE A 230 -11.14 13.82 -26.25
C PHE A 230 -10.15 12.80 -26.81
N GLY A 231 -10.32 12.35 -28.05
CA GLY A 231 -9.39 11.44 -28.73
C GLY A 231 -9.16 10.13 -27.99
N GLY A 232 -10.14 9.65 -27.23
CA GLY A 232 -10.01 8.47 -26.37
C GLY A 232 -9.05 8.64 -25.19
N ASN A 233 -8.63 9.86 -24.82
CA ASN A 233 -7.80 10.10 -23.65
C ASN A 233 -8.66 10.10 -22.37
N PRO A 234 -8.58 9.06 -21.51
CA PRO A 234 -9.37 9.00 -20.28
C PRO A 234 -9.00 10.13 -19.30
N HIS A 235 -7.78 10.67 -19.37
CA HIS A 235 -7.34 11.73 -18.47
C HIS A 235 -7.89 13.12 -18.83
N ALA A 236 -8.63 13.27 -19.94
CA ALA A 236 -9.14 14.56 -20.43
C ALA A 236 -10.49 14.99 -19.80
N GLY A 237 -10.90 14.37 -18.69
CA GLY A 237 -12.19 14.63 -18.04
C GLY A 237 -12.90 13.37 -17.54
N MET A 238 -12.42 12.18 -17.90
CA MET A 238 -13.02 10.90 -17.51
C MET A 238 -12.36 10.40 -16.22
N ASN A 239 -12.93 10.81 -15.08
CA ASN A 239 -12.17 10.91 -13.83
C ASN A 239 -12.81 10.24 -12.61
N GLN A 240 -13.63 9.19 -12.79
CA GLN A 240 -14.20 8.50 -11.62
C GLN A 240 -13.11 7.72 -10.89
N VAL A 241 -12.81 8.12 -9.65
CA VAL A 241 -11.87 7.41 -8.78
C VAL A 241 -12.54 6.13 -8.29
N LEU A 242 -11.81 5.01 -8.37
CA LEU A 242 -12.28 3.71 -7.92
C LEU A 242 -11.52 3.23 -6.69
N TRP A 243 -10.19 3.29 -6.72
CA TRP A 243 -9.32 2.90 -5.61
C TRP A 243 -8.01 3.70 -5.61
N THR A 244 -7.16 3.44 -4.62
CA THR A 244 -5.80 3.96 -4.53
C THR A 244 -5.01 3.16 -3.50
N ASP A 245 -3.69 3.24 -3.57
CA ASP A 245 -2.84 2.91 -2.42
C ASP A 245 -2.88 4.03 -1.40
N ALA A 246 -3.27 3.69 -0.17
CA ALA A 246 -3.20 4.55 0.99
C ALA A 246 -2.03 4.16 1.90
N VAL A 247 -1.25 5.18 2.28
CA VAL A 247 -0.18 5.03 3.26
C VAL A 247 -0.63 5.65 4.56
N PHE A 248 -0.73 4.83 5.60
CA PHE A 248 -0.96 5.25 6.98
C PHE A 248 0.34 5.15 7.76
N VAL A 249 0.65 6.16 8.56
CA VAL A 249 1.85 6.18 9.41
C VAL A 249 1.48 6.43 10.86
N ARG A 250 2.32 6.02 11.80
CA ARG A 250 2.11 6.34 13.22
C ARG A 250 1.95 7.85 13.42
N ASP A 251 1.00 8.24 14.27
CA ASP A 251 0.67 9.65 14.50
C ASP A 251 1.92 10.45 14.91
N PHE A 252 2.41 11.26 13.97
CA PHE A 252 3.62 12.05 14.12
C PHE A 252 3.49 13.21 15.12
N THR A 253 2.27 13.48 15.61
CA THR A 253 2.06 14.42 16.73
C THR A 253 2.36 13.77 18.09
N ARG A 254 2.56 12.43 18.12
CA ARG A 254 2.75 11.63 19.34
C ARG A 254 4.03 10.79 19.31
N LEU A 255 5.09 11.27 18.68
CA LEU A 255 6.38 10.56 18.60
C LEU A 255 6.96 10.16 19.96
N ALA A 256 6.59 10.87 21.04
CA ALA A 256 6.85 10.50 22.44
C ALA A 256 6.50 9.03 22.79
N LEU A 257 5.54 8.43 22.07
CA LEU A 257 5.08 7.07 22.28
C LEU A 257 5.95 6.00 21.61
N LEU A 258 6.78 6.38 20.63
CA LEU A 258 7.69 5.46 19.95
C LEU A 258 8.99 5.33 20.73
N ASP A 259 9.58 4.14 20.82
CA ASP A 259 10.93 3.98 21.38
C ASP A 259 12.05 4.47 20.43
N THR A 260 13.29 4.51 20.90
CA THR A 260 14.43 5.01 20.09
C THR A 260 14.71 4.15 18.86
N GLY A 261 14.48 2.83 18.94
CA GLY A 261 14.61 1.93 17.80
C GLY A 261 13.51 2.15 16.76
N GLN A 262 12.27 2.35 17.22
CA GLN A 262 11.13 2.71 16.38
C GLN A 262 11.34 4.05 15.68
N LEU A 263 11.85 5.08 16.38
CA LEU A 263 12.16 6.37 15.76
C LEU A 263 13.20 6.25 14.64
N ALA A 264 14.27 5.48 14.86
CA ALA A 264 15.28 5.20 13.85
C ALA A 264 14.68 4.51 12.61
N LYS A 265 13.92 3.43 12.83
CA LYS A 265 13.22 2.69 11.77
C LYS A 265 12.22 3.55 11.01
N TYR A 266 11.49 4.40 11.73
CA TYR A 266 10.49 5.27 11.15
C TYR A 266 11.13 6.31 10.22
N ALA A 267 12.24 6.92 10.65
CA ALA A 267 13.02 7.84 9.81
C ALA A 267 13.55 7.18 8.53
N LEU A 268 14.11 5.96 8.64
CA LEU A 268 14.55 5.17 7.49
C LEU A 268 13.39 4.92 6.51
N LEU A 269 12.27 4.41 7.01
CA LEU A 269 11.10 4.06 6.21
C LEU A 269 10.54 5.29 5.47
N LEU A 270 10.35 6.40 6.18
CA LEU A 270 9.85 7.64 5.62
C LEU A 270 10.77 8.21 4.54
N HIS A 271 12.09 8.09 4.71
CA HIS A 271 13.06 8.53 3.71
C HIS A 271 13.02 7.65 2.46
N ASP A 272 13.34 6.37 2.63
CA ASP A 272 13.71 5.49 1.51
C ASP A 272 12.48 4.94 0.78
N VAL A 273 11.35 4.79 1.47
CA VAL A 273 10.11 4.27 0.86
C VAL A 273 9.18 5.40 0.41
N TYR A 274 8.96 6.40 1.27
CA TYR A 274 7.94 7.43 1.03
C TYR A 274 8.47 8.81 0.65
N ARG A 275 9.79 9.02 0.72
CA ARG A 275 10.43 10.31 0.44
C ARG A 275 9.89 11.49 1.26
N SER A 276 9.35 11.22 2.46
CA SER A 276 8.92 12.24 3.42
C SER A 276 10.13 12.67 4.27
N TYR A 277 10.99 13.47 3.65
CA TYR A 277 12.24 13.93 4.26
C TYR A 277 12.00 14.84 5.48
N ASP A 278 10.91 15.60 5.47
CA ASP A 278 10.46 16.45 6.57
C ASP A 278 10.06 15.62 7.80
N LEU A 279 9.28 14.56 7.60
CA LEU A 279 8.85 13.70 8.70
C LEU A 279 9.99 12.80 9.19
N ALA A 280 10.87 12.35 8.28
CA ALA A 280 12.11 11.67 8.65
C ALA A 280 12.99 12.55 9.55
N LEU A 281 13.19 13.83 9.19
CA LEU A 281 13.91 14.80 10.03
C LEU A 281 13.24 14.98 11.40
N ARG A 282 11.90 15.08 11.44
CA ARG A 282 11.15 15.23 12.70
C ARG A 282 11.34 14.03 13.63
N ALA A 283 11.35 12.81 13.08
CA ALA A 283 11.63 11.59 13.84
C ALA A 283 13.07 11.56 14.38
N LEU A 284 14.05 12.00 13.58
CA LEU A 284 15.44 12.12 14.02
C LEU A 284 15.63 13.19 15.11
N MET A 285 14.91 14.31 15.05
CA MET A 285 14.96 15.32 16.10
C MET A 285 14.46 14.78 17.44
N GLU A 286 13.40 13.98 17.41
CA GLU A 286 12.90 13.31 18.60
C GLU A 286 13.90 12.27 19.13
N LEU A 287 14.57 11.54 18.24
CA LEU A 287 15.63 10.60 18.62
C LEU A 287 16.79 11.33 19.29
N ASP A 288 17.33 12.38 18.65
CA ASP A 288 18.43 13.21 19.17
C ASP A 288 18.11 13.80 20.54
N ALA A 289 16.86 14.26 20.76
CA ALA A 289 16.43 14.80 22.05
C ALA A 289 16.52 13.77 23.20
N ARG A 290 16.45 12.46 22.90
CA ARG A 290 16.46 11.38 23.89
C ARG A 290 17.83 10.74 24.08
N THR A 291 18.66 10.75 23.04
CA THR A 291 19.96 10.06 23.03
C THR A 291 21.14 11.03 23.12
N GLY A 292 20.93 12.33 22.90
CA GLY A 292 21.99 13.32 22.77
C GLY A 292 22.81 13.20 21.49
N THR A 293 22.32 12.44 20.49
CA THR A 293 22.94 12.33 19.18
C THR A 293 22.71 13.59 18.33
N LEU A 294 23.34 13.65 17.16
CA LEU A 294 23.19 14.75 16.20
C LEU A 294 22.74 14.25 14.81
N TYR A 295 21.94 13.18 14.79
CA TYR A 295 21.49 12.55 13.55
C TYR A 295 20.63 13.48 12.70
N ALA A 296 19.74 14.27 13.31
CA ALA A 296 18.91 15.25 12.60
C ALA A 296 19.77 16.34 11.94
N THR A 297 20.82 16.78 12.64
CA THR A 297 21.76 17.78 12.12
C THR A 297 22.57 17.22 10.95
N ALA A 298 23.12 16.01 11.10
CA ALA A 298 23.86 15.32 10.04
C ALA A 298 22.99 15.09 8.80
N TYR A 299 21.77 14.59 9.01
CA TYR A 299 20.77 14.36 7.97
C TYR A 299 20.48 15.63 7.16
N ALA A 300 20.14 16.73 7.84
CA ALA A 300 19.82 18.00 7.19
C ALA A 300 21.03 18.60 6.44
N ALA A 301 22.22 18.55 7.05
CA ALA A 301 23.44 19.05 6.43
C ALA A 301 23.79 18.26 5.15
N ASN A 302 23.71 16.94 5.20
CA ASN A 302 24.02 16.09 4.05
C ASN A 302 22.99 16.29 2.92
N ILE A 303 21.69 16.37 3.22
CA ILE A 303 20.67 16.70 2.21
C ILE A 303 20.96 18.05 1.54
N ALA A 304 21.31 19.07 2.33
CA ALA A 304 21.64 20.39 1.77
C ALA A 304 22.83 20.31 0.80
N MET A 305 23.88 19.58 1.16
CA MET A 305 25.05 19.36 0.29
C MET A 305 24.67 18.67 -1.03
N PHE A 306 23.86 17.60 -0.98
CA PHE A 306 23.41 16.89 -2.19
C PHE A 306 22.43 17.70 -3.05
N SER A 307 21.71 18.65 -2.44
CA SER A 307 20.75 19.52 -3.13
C SER A 307 21.40 20.74 -3.79
N GLY A 308 22.74 20.82 -3.79
CA GLY A 308 23.49 21.97 -4.33
C GLY A 308 23.55 23.18 -3.40
N GLY A 309 23.07 23.06 -2.17
CA GLY A 309 23.15 24.09 -1.15
C GLY A 309 24.47 24.00 -0.39
N ALA A 310 25.32 25.02 -0.51
CA ALA A 310 26.51 25.17 0.33
C ALA A 310 26.08 25.42 1.79
N TYR A 311 25.83 24.37 2.58
CA TYR A 311 25.60 24.48 4.01
C TYR A 311 26.88 24.11 4.77
N ARG A 312 27.54 25.11 5.38
CA ARG A 312 28.59 24.90 6.37
C ARG A 312 27.93 24.75 7.72
N VAL A 313 28.08 23.59 8.37
CA VAL A 313 27.64 23.39 9.76
C VAL A 313 28.46 24.33 10.67
N PRO A 314 27.86 25.27 11.40
CA PRO A 314 28.58 26.04 12.40
C PRO A 314 28.82 25.14 13.61
N GLY A 315 30.06 24.74 13.89
CA GLY A 315 30.44 24.28 15.24
C GLY A 315 31.20 22.96 15.39
N LEU A 316 31.50 22.19 14.34
CA LEU A 316 32.54 21.14 14.46
C LEU A 316 33.89 21.75 14.12
N ILE A 317 34.62 22.17 15.16
CA ILE A 317 36.06 22.37 15.10
C ILE A 317 36.66 20.98 14.90
N THR A 318 37.34 20.81 13.76
CA THR A 318 38.25 19.69 13.51
C THR A 318 39.30 19.62 14.60
N ALA A 319 39.44 18.44 15.21
CA ALA A 319 40.71 17.92 15.71
C ALA A 319 40.93 16.56 15.03
#